data_AF-A0A813GNH7-F1
#
_entry.id   AF-A0A813GNH7-F1
#
_cell.length_a   1.000
_cell.length_b   1.000
_cell.length_c   1.000
_cell.angle_alpha   90.00
_cell.angle_beta   90.00
_cell.angle_gamma   90.00
#
_symmetry.space_group_name_H-M   'P 1'
#
loop_
_entity.id
_entity.type
_entity.pdbx_description
1 polymer ?
#
loop_
_entity_poly.entity_id
_entity_poly.type
_entity_poly.pdbx_seq_one_letter_code
_entity_poly.pdbx_strand_id
1 'polypeptide(L)'
;GSAKLRREEQLRLKEFQEAKKLQESKAKEKAKLESKESKAKAVAPKEKFAHNQADLVELATAIADLARSWPGGALTTNQLTQEAACKKALKPLLQKHKVKSFTKAWLVQFPEILSVSEEGGTVLVKSC
;
A
#
# COMPACT_ATOMS: atom_id res chain seq x y z
N GLY A 1 -65.70 -7.55 8.38
CA GLY A 1 -64.91 -8.56 7.64
C GLY A 1 -63.43 -8.46 7.99
N SER A 2 -63.08 -8.78 9.24
CA SER A 2 -61.75 -8.47 9.81
C SER A 2 -60.74 -9.62 9.74
N ALA A 3 -61.13 -10.76 9.15
CA ALA A 3 -60.26 -11.93 9.00
C ALA A 3 -59.46 -11.94 7.68
N LYS A 4 -59.89 -11.21 6.64
CA LYS A 4 -59.16 -11.10 5.37
C LYS A 4 -57.94 -10.18 5.48
N LEU A 5 -58.08 -9.02 6.13
CA LEU A 5 -56.97 -8.07 6.32
C LEU A 5 -55.78 -8.64 7.09
N ARG A 6 -56.00 -9.49 8.10
CA ARG A 6 -54.90 -10.12 8.85
C ARG A 6 -54.12 -11.16 8.04
N ARG A 7 -54.73 -11.78 7.03
CA ARG A 7 -54.05 -12.76 6.15
C ARG A 7 -53.15 -12.07 5.14
N GLU A 8 -53.59 -10.94 4.60
CA GLU A 8 -52.81 -10.16 3.63
C GLU A 8 -51.58 -9.50 4.28
N GLU A 9 -51.70 -9.04 5.52
CA GLU A 9 -50.59 -8.45 6.28
C GLU A 9 -49.54 -9.50 6.69
N GLN A 10 -49.98 -10.72 7.04
CA GLN A 10 -49.08 -11.84 7.34
C GLN A 10 -48.29 -12.34 6.11
N LEU A 11 -48.87 -12.25 4.90
CA LEU A 11 -48.18 -12.59 3.66
C LEU A 11 -47.05 -11.61 3.34
N ARG A 12 -47.31 -10.30 3.48
CA ARG A 12 -46.28 -9.26 3.26
C ARG A 12 -45.10 -9.36 4.23
N LEU A 13 -45.35 -9.73 5.49
CA LEU A 13 -44.30 -9.93 6.49
C LEU A 13 -43.42 -11.16 6.20
N LYS A 14 -43.98 -12.22 5.61
CA LYS A 14 -43.22 -13.42 5.19
C LYS A 14 -42.32 -13.14 3.99
N GLU A 15 -42.80 -12.45 2.98
CA GLU A 15 -41.99 -12.06 1.82
C GLU A 15 -40.79 -11.18 2.23
N PHE A 16 -40.98 -10.28 3.19
CA PHE A 16 -39.90 -9.43 3.70
C PHE A 16 -38.83 -10.21 4.50
N GLN A 17 -39.22 -11.26 5.23
CA GLN A 17 -38.26 -12.13 5.92
C GLN A 17 -37.49 -13.07 4.97
N GLU A 18 -38.14 -13.59 3.91
CA GLU A 18 -37.44 -14.39 2.90
C GLU A 18 -36.46 -13.56 2.07
N ALA A 19 -36.81 -12.32 1.72
CA ALA A 19 -35.88 -11.40 1.04
C ALA A 19 -34.63 -11.08 1.89
N LYS A 20 -34.79 -10.92 3.22
CA LYS A 20 -33.65 -10.70 4.14
C LYS A 20 -32.74 -11.92 4.24
N LYS A 21 -33.29 -13.13 4.29
CA LYS A 21 -32.48 -14.38 4.34
C LYS A 21 -31.66 -14.61 3.07
N LEU A 22 -32.17 -14.22 1.90
CA LEU A 22 -31.42 -14.33 0.66
C LEU A 22 -30.23 -13.35 0.58
N GLN A 23 -30.32 -12.19 1.24
CA GLN A 23 -29.24 -11.20 1.28
C GLN A 23 -28.13 -11.60 2.28
N GLU A 24 -28.47 -12.21 3.41
CA GLU A 24 -27.47 -12.68 4.38
C GLU A 24 -26.67 -13.90 3.91
N SER A 25 -27.25 -14.77 3.08
CA SER A 25 -26.52 -15.95 2.56
C SER A 25 -25.47 -15.62 1.49
N LYS A 26 -25.59 -14.48 0.78
CA LYS A 26 -24.55 -14.04 -0.18
C LYS A 26 -23.38 -13.30 0.48
N ALA A 27 -23.50 -12.89 1.74
CA ALA A 27 -22.43 -12.21 2.47
C ALA A 27 -21.38 -13.18 3.06
N LYS A 28 -21.74 -14.45 3.30
CA LYS A 28 -20.82 -15.43 3.93
C LYS A 28 -19.93 -16.20 2.97
N GLU A 29 -20.28 -16.30 1.68
CA GLU A 29 -19.44 -17.03 0.72
C GLU A 29 -18.27 -16.19 0.17
N LYS A 30 -18.34 -14.85 0.26
CA LYS A 30 -17.21 -13.97 -0.08
C LYS A 30 -16.15 -13.87 1.03
N ALA A 31 -16.49 -14.19 2.28
CA ALA A 31 -15.58 -14.05 3.42
C ALA A 31 -14.56 -15.20 3.58
N LYS A 32 -14.68 -16.30 2.82
CA LYS A 32 -13.76 -17.46 2.95
C LYS A 32 -12.63 -17.52 1.92
N LEU A 33 -12.63 -16.65 0.91
CA LEU A 33 -11.50 -16.49 -0.02
C LEU A 33 -10.52 -15.37 0.39
N GLU A 34 -10.90 -14.43 1.27
CA GLU A 34 -10.01 -13.34 1.72
C GLU A 34 -9.14 -13.69 2.95
N SER A 35 -9.40 -14.79 3.66
CA SER A 35 -8.63 -15.15 4.88
C SER A 35 -7.43 -16.08 4.64
N LYS A 36 -7.01 -16.29 3.39
CA LYS A 36 -5.73 -16.95 3.09
C LYS A 36 -4.79 -16.18 2.14
N GLU A 37 -5.20 -15.01 1.63
CA GLU A 37 -4.36 -14.20 0.74
C GLU A 37 -4.10 -12.76 1.24
N SER A 38 -4.77 -12.33 2.31
CA SER A 38 -4.61 -10.98 2.88
C SER A 38 -3.53 -10.89 3.97
N LYS A 39 -2.35 -11.46 3.68
CA LYS A 39 -1.09 -11.07 4.34
C LYS A 39 -0.02 -10.56 3.36
N ALA A 40 -0.37 -10.36 2.08
CA ALA A 40 0.63 -9.99 1.08
C ALA A 40 0.30 -8.76 0.22
N LYS A 41 -0.90 -8.17 0.23
CA LYS A 41 -1.23 -7.09 -0.73
C LYS A 41 -2.18 -6.02 -0.18
N ALA A 42 -1.64 -5.05 0.52
CA ALA A 42 -2.17 -3.69 0.63
C ALA A 42 -0.98 -2.83 1.07
N VAL A 43 -0.32 -2.07 0.20
CA VAL A 43 -0.85 -0.85 -0.43
C VAL A 43 -0.23 -0.68 -1.81
N ALA A 44 -1.00 -0.92 -2.88
CA ALA A 44 -0.65 -0.41 -4.20
C ALA A 44 -1.65 0.70 -4.54
N PRO A 45 -1.32 1.99 -4.33
CA PRO A 45 -2.07 3.04 -4.96
C PRO A 45 -1.86 2.92 -6.47
N LYS A 46 -3.00 2.94 -7.16
CA LYS A 46 -3.12 2.88 -8.61
C LYS A 46 -2.21 3.88 -9.32
N GLU A 47 -1.79 3.43 -10.50
CA GLU A 47 -1.58 4.21 -11.73
C GLU A 47 -0.20 4.88 -11.97
N LYS A 48 0.43 4.38 -13.04
CA LYS A 48 1.44 5.02 -13.91
C LYS A 48 2.94 4.91 -13.57
N PHE A 49 3.37 3.82 -12.93
CA PHE A 49 4.76 3.38 -13.03
C PHE A 49 4.84 1.92 -13.49
N ALA A 50 4.49 1.67 -14.76
CA ALA A 50 4.89 0.44 -15.47
C ALA A 50 6.39 0.50 -15.83
N HIS A 51 7.21 0.96 -14.88
CA HIS A 51 8.65 0.74 -14.92
C HIS A 51 8.87 -0.51 -14.10
N ASN A 52 9.54 -1.52 -14.67
CA ASN A 52 9.79 -2.83 -14.06
C ASN A 52 10.02 -2.68 -12.55
N GLN A 53 9.22 -3.37 -11.75
CA GLN A 53 9.32 -3.30 -10.30
C GLN A 53 10.73 -3.67 -9.81
N ALA A 54 11.41 -4.58 -10.53
CA ALA A 54 12.80 -4.97 -10.29
C ALA A 54 13.80 -3.79 -10.40
N ASP A 55 13.58 -2.90 -11.37
CA ASP A 55 14.41 -1.72 -11.60
C ASP A 55 14.25 -0.68 -10.47
N LEU A 56 13.03 -0.54 -9.93
CA LEU A 56 12.81 0.31 -8.76
C LEU A 56 13.36 -0.30 -7.47
N VAL A 57 13.37 -1.63 -7.37
CA VAL A 57 14.00 -2.38 -6.27
C VAL A 57 15.52 -2.19 -6.28
N GLU A 58 16.18 -2.16 -7.44
CA GLU A 58 17.61 -1.84 -7.57
C GLU A 58 17.90 -0.45 -6.98
N LEU A 59 17.08 0.55 -7.32
CA LEU A 59 17.21 1.90 -6.79
C LEU A 59 16.97 1.95 -5.26
N ALA A 60 15.95 1.26 -4.75
CA ALA A 60 15.68 1.18 -3.32
C ALA A 60 16.82 0.48 -2.55
N THR A 61 17.40 -0.57 -3.14
CA THR A 61 18.53 -1.31 -2.57
C THR A 61 19.78 -0.43 -2.50
N ALA A 62 20.05 0.34 -3.56
CA ALA A 62 21.16 1.29 -3.56
C ALA A 62 21.01 2.36 -2.46
N ILE A 63 19.79 2.85 -2.21
CA ILE A 63 19.52 3.77 -1.10
C ILE A 63 19.75 3.10 0.25
N ALA A 64 19.31 1.84 0.41
CA ALA A 64 19.53 1.08 1.64
C ALA A 64 21.02 0.86 1.92
N ASP A 65 21.80 0.55 0.88
CA ASP A 65 23.25 0.37 0.99
C ASP A 65 23.97 1.67 1.36
N LEU A 66 23.56 2.79 0.76
CA LEU A 66 24.02 4.12 1.16
C LEU A 66 23.67 4.43 2.62
N ALA A 67 22.46 4.11 3.06
CA ALA A 67 22.02 4.34 4.43
C ALA A 67 22.81 3.50 5.44
N ARG A 68 23.14 2.24 5.09
CA ARG A 68 24.00 1.35 5.90
C ARG A 68 25.43 1.87 6.02
N SER A 69 25.95 2.38 4.92
CA SER A 69 27.30 2.95 4.86
C SER A 69 27.39 4.33 5.50
N TRP A 70 26.26 4.96 5.83
CA TRP A 70 26.22 6.29 6.40
C TRP A 70 26.48 6.27 7.92
N PRO A 71 27.28 7.21 8.46
CA PRO A 71 27.43 7.34 9.91
C PRO A 71 26.05 7.63 10.55
N GLY A 72 25.59 6.71 11.40
CA GLY A 72 24.26 6.77 12.03
C GLY A 72 23.20 5.85 11.39
N GLY A 73 23.52 5.13 10.32
CA GLY A 73 22.64 4.10 9.73
C GLY A 73 21.33 4.64 9.14
N ALA A 74 21.24 5.96 8.96
CA ALA A 74 20.06 6.68 8.51
C ALA A 74 20.48 7.84 7.63
N LEU A 75 19.77 8.01 6.52
CA LEU A 75 19.92 9.11 5.59
C LEU A 75 18.65 9.92 5.53
N THR A 76 18.75 11.24 5.53
CA THR A 76 17.60 12.08 5.25
C THR A 76 17.33 12.17 3.75
N THR A 77 16.09 12.40 3.34
CA THR A 77 15.77 12.72 1.93
C THR A 77 16.56 13.92 1.42
N ASN A 78 16.86 14.88 2.30
CA ASN A 78 17.71 16.01 1.96
C ASN A 78 19.15 15.55 1.68
N GLN A 79 19.73 14.68 2.51
CA GLN A 79 21.05 14.11 2.24
C GLN A 79 21.09 13.30 0.95
N LEU A 80 20.10 12.44 0.69
CA LEU A 80 20.02 11.67 -0.57
C LEU A 80 20.07 12.56 -1.82
N THR A 81 19.52 13.78 -1.73
CA THR A 81 19.42 14.73 -2.84
C THR A 81 20.46 15.85 -2.81
N GLN A 82 21.16 16.10 -1.71
CA GLN A 82 22.18 17.14 -1.58
C GLN A 82 23.60 16.57 -1.58
N GLU A 83 23.82 15.42 -0.93
CA GLU A 83 25.14 14.83 -0.77
C GLU A 83 25.75 14.36 -2.09
N ALA A 84 27.01 14.69 -2.31
CA ALA A 84 27.72 14.36 -3.54
C ALA A 84 27.88 12.85 -3.72
N ALA A 85 28.15 12.13 -2.63
CA ALA A 85 28.27 10.66 -2.65
C ALA A 85 26.95 9.99 -3.07
N CYS A 86 25.83 10.40 -2.45
CA CYS A 86 24.50 9.90 -2.78
C CYS A 86 24.11 10.26 -4.23
N LYS A 87 24.34 11.51 -4.66
CA LYS A 87 24.10 11.91 -6.05
C LYS A 87 24.88 11.08 -7.05
N LYS A 88 26.17 10.80 -6.80
CA LYS A 88 26.97 10.02 -7.75
C LYS A 88 26.46 8.59 -7.91
N ALA A 89 26.03 7.96 -6.81
CA ALA A 89 25.46 6.61 -6.84
C ALA A 89 24.03 6.59 -7.45
N LEU A 90 23.19 7.56 -7.08
CA LEU A 90 21.77 7.54 -7.40
C LEU A 90 21.41 8.23 -8.72
N LYS A 91 22.13 9.27 -9.15
CA LYS A 91 21.86 10.00 -10.40
C LYS A 91 21.84 9.09 -11.65
N PRO A 92 22.78 8.15 -11.88
CA PRO A 92 22.69 7.25 -13.02
C PRO A 92 21.45 6.35 -12.96
N LEU A 93 21.10 5.85 -11.77
CA LEU A 93 19.91 5.01 -11.57
C LEU A 93 18.61 5.81 -11.75
N LEU A 94 18.55 7.05 -11.25
CA LEU A 94 17.42 7.96 -11.45
C LEU A 94 17.18 8.24 -12.94
N GLN A 95 18.25 8.48 -13.70
CA GLN A 95 18.15 8.68 -15.15
C GLN A 95 17.71 7.41 -15.89
N LYS A 96 18.31 6.26 -15.54
CA LYS A 96 17.96 4.94 -16.07
C LYS A 96 16.46 4.66 -15.88
N HIS A 97 15.93 4.97 -14.70
CA HIS A 97 14.54 4.68 -14.34
C HIS A 97 13.55 5.83 -14.55
N LYS A 98 14.02 6.96 -15.11
CA LYS A 98 13.23 8.19 -15.31
C LYS A 98 12.54 8.67 -14.02
N VAL A 99 13.15 8.41 -12.87
CA VAL A 99 12.65 8.87 -11.56
C VAL A 99 13.15 10.30 -11.36
N LYS A 100 12.23 11.24 -11.17
CA LYS A 100 12.57 12.66 -10.99
C LYS A 100 13.19 12.95 -9.62
N SER A 101 12.61 12.39 -8.55
CA SER A 101 13.00 12.69 -7.18
C SER A 101 12.57 11.58 -6.21
N PHE A 102 13.28 11.45 -5.09
CA PHE A 102 12.89 10.60 -3.97
C PHE A 102 11.88 11.32 -3.08
N THR A 103 10.59 11.10 -3.33
CA THR A 103 9.53 11.60 -2.44
C THR A 103 9.27 10.60 -1.31
N LYS A 104 8.74 11.08 -0.18
CA LYS A 104 8.29 10.19 0.92
C LYS A 104 7.35 9.10 0.40
N ALA A 105 6.40 9.48 -0.47
CA ALA A 105 5.45 8.57 -1.10
C ALA A 105 6.09 7.50 -1.99
N TRP A 106 7.29 7.75 -2.54
CA TRP A 106 8.05 6.75 -3.28
C TRP A 106 8.78 5.79 -2.34
N LEU A 107 9.43 6.33 -1.30
CA LEU A 107 10.21 5.53 -0.35
C LEU A 107 9.34 4.56 0.45
N VAL A 108 8.13 4.96 0.84
CA VAL A 108 7.18 4.09 1.57
C VAL A 108 6.62 2.94 0.73
N GLN A 109 6.86 2.91 -0.59
CA GLN A 109 6.45 1.77 -1.43
C GLN A 109 7.37 0.55 -1.26
N PHE A 110 8.54 0.71 -0.63
CA PHE A 110 9.52 -0.35 -0.44
C PHE A 110 9.77 -0.65 1.05
N PRO A 111 8.73 -0.98 1.84
CA PRO A 111 8.88 -1.22 3.27
C PRO A 111 9.76 -2.43 3.59
N GLU A 112 9.93 -3.36 2.65
CA GLU A 112 10.77 -4.54 2.81
C GLU A 112 12.28 -4.22 2.73
N ILE A 113 12.64 -3.07 2.17
CA ILE A 113 14.03 -2.68 1.91
C ILE A 113 14.39 -1.41 2.70
N LEU A 114 13.44 -0.49 2.81
CA LEU A 114 13.62 0.83 3.40
C LEU A 114 12.65 1.05 4.56
N SER A 115 13.20 1.41 5.71
CA SER A 115 12.44 1.93 6.84
C SER A 115 12.41 3.45 6.78
N VAL A 116 11.22 4.02 6.57
CA VAL A 116 11.01 5.47 6.50
C VAL A 116 10.45 5.97 7.82
N SER A 117 11.11 6.93 8.44
CA SER A 117 10.66 7.59 9.68
C SER A 117 10.64 9.10 9.47
N GLU A 118 9.83 9.83 10.23
CA GLU A 118 9.81 11.29 10.19
C GLU A 118 10.17 11.84 11.55
N GLU A 119 11.22 12.65 11.61
CA GLU A 119 11.71 13.25 12.84
C GLU A 119 11.88 14.76 12.62
N GLY A 120 11.15 15.57 13.40
CA GLY A 120 11.22 17.03 13.30
C GLY A 120 10.86 17.61 11.92
N GLY A 121 9.99 16.94 11.15
CA GLY A 121 9.62 17.33 9.79
C GLY A 121 10.61 16.88 8.71
N THR A 122 11.65 16.13 9.08
CA THR A 122 12.62 15.55 8.14
C THR A 122 12.34 14.06 7.95
N VAL A 123 12.30 13.63 6.69
CA VAL A 123 12.12 12.21 6.34
C VAL A 123 13.46 11.50 6.41
N LEU A 124 13.60 10.61 7.39
CA LEU A 124 14.71 9.70 7.60
C LEU A 124 14.44 8.38 6.88
N VAL A 125 15.46 7.85 6.23
CA VAL A 125 15.47 6.60 5.47
C VAL A 125 16.57 5.72 6.03
N LYS A 126 16.20 4.54 6.51
CA LYS A 126 17.09 3.52 7.05
C LYS A 126 16.99 2.26 6.20
N SER A 127 18.03 1.44 6.17
CA SER A 127 17.88 0.07 5.67
C SER A 127 17.00 -0.74 6.62
N CYS A 128 16.10 -1.54 6.08
CA CYS A 128 15.36 -2.52 6.87
C CYS A 128 16.24 -3.73 7.26
#